data_AF-A0A2A6B4U3-F1
#
_entry.id   AF-A0A2A6B4U3-F1
#
_cell.length_a   1.000
_cell.length_b   1.000
_cell.length_c   1.000
_cell.angle_alpha   90.00
_cell.angle_beta   90.00
_cell.angle_gamma   90.00
#
_symmetry.space_group_name_H-M   'P 1'
#
loop_
_entity.id
_entity.type
_entity.pdbx_description
1 polymer ?
#
loop_
_entity_poly.entity_id
_entity_poly.type
_entity_poly.pdbx_seq_one_letter_code
_entity_poly.pdbx_strand_id
1 'polypeptide(L)'
;MHSDSICAMQMEIGLTKDKTDLMANLWPSHYGTLYDMGIAAWDKLFAHNPGLKKHFGFAENDPSSSWKNDERIKKMVLSLQQLLTEAVNTLGFGDTEALTSFVNNLRELGGLHRAIADGVNPDAFTLLFAILPEVIVDVTSNRSKDGPLSSENRSELLAIWRAITRFMANQVMTGWERNNVPTSSKYLKSYTDKCPNSSAGKPVSPTPTAPHPGFIPEKFRKVSDEDVKTTNNISLRHVALSPLSALRK
;
A
#
# COMPACT_ATOMS: atom_id res chain seq x y z
N MET A 1 -4.00 -9.82 27.34
CA MET A 1 -5.00 -8.78 27.00
C MET A 1 -4.74 -8.17 25.61
N HIS A 2 -4.20 -8.90 24.63
CA HIS A 2 -3.88 -8.36 23.29
C HIS A 2 -4.63 -9.05 22.15
N SER A 3 -5.35 -10.14 22.41
CA SER A 3 -6.14 -10.85 21.40
C SER A 3 -7.43 -10.12 21.03
N ASP A 4 -7.96 -9.27 21.92
CA ASP A 4 -9.30 -8.69 21.78
C ASP A 4 -9.35 -7.57 20.73
N SER A 5 -8.21 -6.91 20.46
CA SER A 5 -8.12 -5.76 19.55
C SER A 5 -8.17 -6.16 18.07
N ILE A 6 -7.46 -7.20 17.66
CA ILE A 6 -7.55 -7.73 16.28
C ILE A 6 -8.92 -8.32 16.05
N CYS A 7 -9.44 -9.14 16.97
CA CYS A 7 -10.76 -9.73 16.83
C CYS A 7 -11.81 -8.63 16.61
N ALA A 8 -11.74 -7.52 17.36
CA ALA A 8 -12.63 -6.37 17.16
C ALA A 8 -12.50 -5.73 15.78
N MET A 9 -11.28 -5.52 15.28
CA MET A 9 -11.06 -4.90 13.97
C MET A 9 -11.36 -5.86 12.79
N GLN A 10 -11.06 -7.15 12.93
CA GLN A 10 -11.50 -8.18 11.98
C GLN A 10 -13.02 -8.23 11.93
N MET A 11 -13.72 -8.14 13.07
CA MET A 11 -15.18 -8.03 13.11
C MET A 11 -15.69 -6.72 12.48
N GLU A 12 -14.99 -5.60 12.65
CA GLU A 12 -15.30 -4.32 11.99
C GLU A 12 -15.17 -4.42 10.46
N ILE A 13 -14.19 -5.20 9.97
CA ILE A 13 -14.01 -5.53 8.55
C ILE A 13 -14.93 -6.70 8.12
N GLY A 14 -15.65 -7.35 9.04
CA GLY A 14 -16.55 -8.47 8.76
C GLY A 14 -15.84 -9.79 8.42
N LEU A 15 -14.58 -9.95 8.86
CA LEU A 15 -13.76 -11.15 8.71
C LEU A 15 -13.93 -12.05 9.94
N THR A 16 -14.71 -13.12 9.78
CA THR A 16 -14.78 -14.22 10.74
C THR A 16 -13.58 -15.16 10.55
N LYS A 17 -13.34 -16.04 11.53
CA LYS A 17 -12.28 -17.06 11.43
C LYS A 17 -12.42 -17.92 10.16
N ASP A 18 -13.63 -18.37 9.85
CA ASP A 18 -13.87 -19.20 8.66
C ASP A 18 -13.53 -18.45 7.36
N LYS A 19 -13.77 -17.14 7.32
CA LYS A 19 -13.41 -16.27 6.18
C LYS A 19 -11.91 -16.09 6.07
N THR A 20 -11.21 -15.89 7.19
CA THR A 20 -9.74 -15.77 7.19
C THR A 20 -9.08 -17.08 6.78
N ASP A 21 -9.62 -18.21 7.25
CA ASP A 21 -9.13 -19.55 6.89
C ASP A 21 -9.37 -19.82 5.39
N LEU A 22 -10.56 -19.52 4.87
CA LEU A 22 -10.86 -19.65 3.44
C LEU A 22 -9.90 -18.81 2.58
N MET A 23 -9.71 -17.53 2.95
CA MET A 23 -8.79 -16.64 2.24
C MET A 23 -7.36 -17.19 2.23
N ALA A 24 -6.85 -17.60 3.38
CA ALA A 24 -5.47 -18.07 3.50
C ALA A 24 -5.25 -19.41 2.77
N ASN A 25 -6.22 -20.33 2.85
CA ASN A 25 -6.15 -21.61 2.15
C ASN A 25 -6.19 -21.46 0.63
N LEU A 26 -6.94 -20.48 0.12
CA LEU A 26 -7.04 -20.20 -1.31
C LEU A 26 -5.98 -19.22 -1.82
N TRP A 27 -5.15 -18.65 -0.94
CA TRP A 27 -4.12 -17.72 -1.37
C TRP A 27 -3.03 -18.44 -2.20
N PRO A 28 -2.68 -17.94 -3.40
CA PRO A 28 -1.69 -18.63 -4.22
C PRO A 28 -0.30 -18.61 -3.59
N SER A 29 0.33 -19.78 -3.50
CA SER A 29 1.74 -19.91 -3.07
C SER A 29 2.75 -19.69 -4.20
N HIS A 30 2.30 -19.75 -5.45
CA HIS A 30 3.17 -19.58 -6.61
C HIS A 30 3.34 -18.11 -7.00
N TYR A 31 4.58 -17.63 -6.99
CA TYR A 31 4.92 -16.24 -7.30
C TYR A 31 4.44 -15.77 -8.68
N GLY A 32 4.48 -16.64 -9.69
CA GLY A 32 3.97 -16.31 -11.02
C GLY A 32 2.47 -15.99 -11.03
N THR A 33 1.68 -16.63 -10.16
CA THR A 33 0.24 -16.36 -10.05
C THR A 33 0.00 -14.97 -9.47
N LEU A 34 0.79 -14.58 -8.46
CA LEU A 34 0.73 -13.24 -7.88
C LEU A 34 1.17 -12.16 -8.89
N TYR A 35 2.08 -12.50 -9.80
CA TYR A 35 2.49 -11.62 -10.91
C TYR A 35 1.39 -11.42 -11.93
N ASP A 36 0.73 -12.50 -12.32
CA ASP A 36 -0.44 -12.44 -13.21
C ASP A 36 -1.56 -11.60 -12.59
N MET A 37 -1.81 -11.71 -11.27
CA MET A 37 -2.77 -10.86 -10.57
C MET A 37 -2.43 -9.38 -10.70
N GLY A 38 -1.17 -9.01 -10.46
CA GLY A 38 -0.76 -7.62 -10.58
C GLY A 38 -0.95 -7.11 -12.01
N ILE A 39 -0.46 -7.84 -13.01
CA ILE A 39 -0.62 -7.45 -14.42
C ILE A 39 -2.09 -7.32 -14.81
N ALA A 40 -2.94 -8.26 -14.40
CA ALA A 40 -4.38 -8.22 -14.67
C ALA A 40 -5.06 -7.02 -13.99
N ALA A 41 -4.60 -6.63 -12.80
CA ALA A 41 -5.09 -5.42 -12.12
C ALA A 41 -4.72 -4.15 -12.90
N TRP A 42 -3.48 -4.05 -13.38
CA TRP A 42 -3.04 -2.93 -14.23
C TRP A 42 -3.75 -2.91 -15.59
N ASP A 43 -4.00 -4.08 -16.20
CA ASP A 43 -4.80 -4.21 -17.43
C ASP A 43 -6.20 -3.61 -17.22
N LYS A 44 -6.92 -4.05 -16.17
CA LYS A 44 -8.25 -3.55 -15.85
C LYS A 44 -8.23 -2.06 -15.49
N LEU A 45 -7.19 -1.59 -14.78
CA LEU A 45 -7.05 -0.18 -14.40
C LEU A 45 -6.88 0.73 -15.62
N PHE A 46 -6.00 0.36 -16.56
CA PHE A 46 -5.79 1.11 -17.79
C PHE A 46 -6.96 1.02 -18.76
N ALA A 47 -7.74 -0.06 -18.72
CA ALA A 47 -8.98 -0.15 -19.47
C ALA A 47 -10.05 0.82 -18.91
N HIS A 48 -10.16 0.95 -17.59
CA HIS A 48 -11.11 1.87 -16.94
C HIS A 48 -10.69 3.34 -17.02
N ASN A 49 -9.39 3.61 -16.90
CA ASN A 49 -8.84 4.96 -16.97
C ASN A 49 -7.55 4.97 -17.82
N PRO A 50 -7.69 5.01 -19.16
CA PRO A 50 -6.56 5.03 -20.10
C PRO A 50 -5.59 6.18 -19.85
N GLY A 51 -6.09 7.33 -19.37
CA GLY A 51 -5.29 8.51 -19.06
C GLY A 51 -4.17 8.23 -18.06
N LEU A 52 -4.31 7.22 -17.20
CA LEU A 52 -3.29 6.84 -16.23
C LEU A 52 -1.97 6.38 -16.89
N LYS A 53 -2.03 5.85 -18.11
CA LYS A 53 -0.85 5.45 -18.88
C LYS A 53 0.14 6.60 -19.09
N LYS A 54 -0.34 7.85 -19.17
CA LYS A 54 0.49 9.05 -19.37
C LYS A 54 1.45 9.29 -18.21
N HIS A 55 1.06 8.96 -16.98
CA HIS A 55 1.95 9.08 -15.80
C HIS A 55 3.16 8.15 -15.87
N PHE A 56 3.09 7.12 -16.72
CA PHE A 56 4.18 6.17 -16.97
C PHE A 56 4.87 6.43 -18.32
N GLY A 57 4.50 7.49 -19.03
CA GLY A 57 5.10 7.83 -20.33
C GLY A 57 4.64 6.94 -21.48
N PHE A 58 3.53 6.21 -21.32
CA PHE A 58 2.92 5.47 -22.42
C PHE A 58 1.84 6.31 -23.09
N ALA A 59 1.62 6.08 -24.40
CA ALA A 59 0.49 6.68 -25.08
C ALA A 59 -0.83 6.09 -24.54
N GLU A 60 -1.81 6.96 -24.33
CA GLU A 60 -3.12 6.60 -23.75
C GLU A 60 -3.80 5.46 -24.52
N ASN A 61 -3.79 5.57 -25.85
CA ASN A 61 -4.40 4.61 -26.75
C ASN A 61 -3.41 3.59 -27.31
N ASP A 62 -2.24 3.41 -26.69
CA ASP A 62 -1.30 2.38 -27.13
C ASP A 62 -1.96 0.99 -27.01
N PRO A 63 -2.23 0.29 -28.13
CA PRO A 63 -2.79 -1.04 -28.12
C PRO A 63 -1.73 -2.10 -27.78
N SER A 64 -0.45 -1.71 -27.74
CA SER A 64 0.63 -2.62 -27.42
C SER A 64 0.59 -3.02 -25.94
N SER A 65 0.85 -4.29 -25.68
CA SER A 65 1.09 -4.80 -24.33
C SER A 65 2.53 -4.54 -23.86
N SER A 66 3.25 -3.59 -24.50
CA SER A 66 4.66 -3.31 -24.23
C SER A 66 4.89 -2.85 -22.79
N TRP A 67 3.93 -2.10 -22.23
CA TRP A 67 3.95 -1.64 -20.85
C TRP A 67 4.01 -2.79 -19.83
N LYS A 68 3.52 -4.00 -20.17
CA LYS A 68 3.62 -5.19 -19.28
C LYS A 68 5.06 -5.62 -19.04
N ASN A 69 5.96 -5.26 -19.96
CA ASN A 69 7.38 -5.56 -19.87
C ASN A 69 8.20 -4.40 -19.28
N ASP A 70 7.58 -3.26 -19.01
CA ASP A 70 8.26 -2.09 -18.46
C ASP A 70 8.70 -2.34 -17.01
N GLU A 71 9.97 -2.07 -16.71
CA GLU A 71 10.56 -2.32 -15.38
C GLU A 71 9.89 -1.53 -14.25
N ARG A 72 9.29 -0.38 -14.54
CA ARG A 72 8.55 0.42 -13.54
C ARG A 72 7.23 -0.24 -13.21
N ILE A 73 6.51 -0.73 -14.22
CA ILE A 73 5.28 -1.52 -14.03
C ILE A 73 5.59 -2.78 -13.24
N LYS A 74 6.66 -3.52 -13.61
CA LYS A 74 7.10 -4.71 -12.86
C LYS A 74 7.30 -4.41 -11.38
N LYS A 75 8.05 -3.36 -11.04
CA LYS A 75 8.29 -2.96 -9.64
C LYS A 75 6.99 -2.65 -8.89
N MET A 76 6.04 -1.97 -9.54
CA MET A 76 4.74 -1.70 -8.92
C MET A 76 3.91 -2.96 -8.72
N VAL A 77 3.92 -3.89 -9.70
CA VAL A 77 3.31 -5.22 -9.56
C VAL A 77 3.90 -5.95 -8.36
N LEU A 78 5.23 -6.00 -8.22
CA LEU A 78 5.88 -6.63 -7.06
C LEU A 78 5.49 -5.98 -5.74
N SER A 79 5.37 -4.67 -5.72
CA SER A 79 4.98 -3.90 -4.54
C SER A 79 3.55 -4.22 -4.12
N LEU A 80 2.63 -4.30 -5.09
CA LEU A 80 1.26 -4.71 -4.87
C LEU A 80 1.16 -6.15 -4.34
N GLN A 81 1.93 -7.08 -4.91
CA GLN A 81 1.97 -8.46 -4.41
C GLN A 81 2.41 -8.54 -2.95
N GLN A 82 3.47 -7.81 -2.60
CA GLN A 82 3.99 -7.76 -1.23
C GLN A 82 2.92 -7.22 -0.28
N LEU A 83 2.23 -6.15 -0.69
CA LEU A 83 1.15 -5.56 0.10
C LEU A 83 -0.02 -6.55 0.30
N LEU A 84 -0.43 -7.27 -0.74
CA LEU A 84 -1.50 -8.27 -0.65
C LEU A 84 -1.08 -9.48 0.19
N THR A 85 0.17 -9.91 0.08
CA THR A 85 0.72 -11.00 0.91
C THR A 85 0.81 -10.58 2.38
N GLU A 86 1.20 -9.34 2.66
CA GLU A 86 1.21 -8.76 4.01
C GLU A 86 -0.23 -8.67 4.57
N ALA A 87 -1.22 -8.35 3.73
CA ALA A 87 -2.63 -8.37 4.13
C ALA A 87 -3.09 -9.78 4.53
N VAL A 88 -2.77 -10.80 3.74
CA VAL A 88 -3.12 -12.21 4.06
C VAL A 88 -2.43 -12.66 5.35
N ASN A 89 -1.14 -12.38 5.51
CA ASN A 89 -0.40 -12.78 6.70
C ASN A 89 -0.93 -12.07 7.96
N THR A 90 -1.15 -10.77 7.87
CA THR A 90 -1.61 -9.95 9.00
C THR A 90 -3.05 -10.27 9.40
N LEU A 91 -3.95 -10.34 8.42
CA LEU A 91 -5.38 -10.55 8.70
C LEU A 91 -5.73 -12.02 8.89
N GLY A 92 -4.94 -12.96 8.36
CA GLY A 92 -5.15 -14.39 8.53
C GLY A 92 -4.47 -14.97 9.77
N PHE A 93 -3.27 -14.48 10.11
CA PHE A 93 -2.40 -15.12 11.12
C PHE A 93 -1.71 -14.13 12.07
N GLY A 94 -1.88 -12.82 11.86
CA GLY A 94 -1.13 -11.79 12.57
C GLY A 94 -1.64 -11.54 13.98
N ASP A 95 -0.78 -10.88 14.77
CA ASP A 95 -1.13 -10.33 16.07
C ASP A 95 -1.42 -8.80 16.00
N THR A 96 -1.74 -8.19 17.14
CA THR A 96 -2.20 -6.80 17.20
C THR A 96 -1.09 -5.85 16.77
N GLU A 97 0.16 -6.23 17.01
CA GLU A 97 1.33 -5.47 16.61
C GLU A 97 1.52 -5.52 15.09
N ALA A 98 1.41 -6.71 14.48
CA ALA A 98 1.43 -6.88 13.03
C ALA A 98 0.33 -6.06 12.35
N LEU A 99 -0.89 -6.08 12.89
CA LEU A 99 -2.01 -5.28 12.38
C LEU A 99 -1.75 -3.78 12.46
N THR A 100 -1.24 -3.32 13.61
CA THR A 100 -0.90 -1.91 13.81
C THR A 100 0.19 -1.46 12.83
N SER A 101 1.23 -2.28 12.67
CA SER A 101 2.32 -2.05 11.71
C SER A 101 1.80 -1.98 10.27
N PHE A 102 0.93 -2.92 9.87
CA PHE A 102 0.32 -2.93 8.55
C PHE A 102 -0.54 -1.69 8.28
N VAL A 103 -1.36 -1.26 9.25
CA VAL A 103 -2.14 -0.01 9.16
C VAL A 103 -1.24 1.21 9.01
N ASN A 104 -0.16 1.28 9.78
CA ASN A 104 0.81 2.36 9.66
C ASN A 104 1.49 2.34 8.29
N ASN A 105 1.89 1.17 7.78
CA ASN A 105 2.46 1.02 6.44
C ASN A 105 1.50 1.52 5.34
N LEU A 106 0.20 1.20 5.44
CA LEU A 106 -0.81 1.69 4.48
C LEU A 106 -0.95 3.22 4.53
N ARG A 107 -0.94 3.82 5.72
CA ARG A 107 -1.02 5.28 5.87
C ARG A 107 0.25 5.97 5.35
N GLU A 108 1.41 5.41 5.66
CA GLU A 108 2.69 5.87 5.13
C GLU A 108 2.73 5.82 3.59
N LEU A 109 2.17 4.76 3.00
CA LEU A 109 2.04 4.61 1.55
C LEU A 109 1.21 5.75 0.93
N GLY A 110 0.07 6.09 1.53
CA GLY A 110 -0.79 7.18 1.07
C GLY A 110 -0.13 8.55 1.19
N GLY A 111 0.51 8.82 2.33
CA GLY A 111 1.24 10.08 2.54
C GLY A 111 2.43 10.23 1.58
N LEU A 112 3.14 9.13 1.31
CA LEU A 112 4.21 9.09 0.32
C LEU A 112 3.74 9.45 -1.07
N HIS A 113 2.67 8.81 -1.56
CA HIS A 113 2.19 9.11 -2.90
C HIS A 113 1.69 10.55 -3.02
N ARG A 114 1.08 11.11 -1.98
CA ARG A 114 0.72 12.54 -1.96
C ARG A 114 1.95 13.44 -2.10
N ALA A 115 3.05 13.11 -1.42
CA ALA A 115 4.24 13.93 -1.39
C ALA A 115 5.11 13.81 -2.66
N ILE A 116 5.07 12.67 -3.36
CA ILE A 116 5.95 12.42 -4.52
C ILE A 116 5.23 12.39 -5.86
N ALA A 117 3.92 12.21 -5.91
CA ALA A 117 3.17 12.03 -7.15
C ALA A 117 2.32 13.26 -7.47
N ASP A 118 2.99 14.37 -7.77
CA ASP A 118 2.34 15.59 -8.25
C ASP A 118 1.41 15.25 -9.44
N GLY A 119 0.11 15.52 -9.28
CA GLY A 119 -0.89 15.29 -10.31
C GLY A 119 -1.51 13.89 -10.35
N VAL A 120 -1.17 12.96 -9.44
CA VAL A 120 -1.95 11.73 -9.27
C VAL A 120 -3.17 12.04 -8.41
N ASN A 121 -4.36 11.86 -8.98
CA ASN A 121 -5.60 11.97 -8.24
C ASN A 121 -5.73 10.76 -7.28
N PRO A 122 -6.03 10.96 -5.98
CA PRO A 122 -6.29 9.86 -5.05
C PRO A 122 -7.36 8.86 -5.54
N ASP A 123 -8.29 9.29 -6.40
CA ASP A 123 -9.28 8.43 -7.05
C ASP A 123 -8.66 7.25 -7.80
N ALA A 124 -7.42 7.38 -8.29
CA ALA A 124 -6.71 6.28 -8.94
C ALA A 124 -6.40 5.13 -7.97
N PHE A 125 -6.11 5.43 -6.69
CA PHE A 125 -5.94 4.41 -5.65
C PHE A 125 -7.27 3.75 -5.32
N THR A 126 -8.32 4.55 -5.14
CA THR A 126 -9.67 4.04 -4.90
C THR A 126 -10.11 3.09 -6.02
N LEU A 127 -9.87 3.46 -7.28
CA LEU A 127 -10.18 2.63 -8.44
C LEU A 127 -9.36 1.33 -8.44
N LEU A 128 -8.05 1.39 -8.17
CA LEU A 128 -7.21 0.19 -8.07
C LEU A 128 -7.76 -0.77 -7.00
N PHE A 129 -8.03 -0.28 -5.79
CA PHE A 129 -8.56 -1.11 -4.70
C PHE A 129 -9.97 -1.65 -4.97
N ALA A 130 -10.78 -0.95 -5.77
CA ALA A 130 -12.10 -1.44 -6.20
C ALA A 130 -12.00 -2.59 -7.22
N ILE A 131 -10.98 -2.60 -8.07
CA ILE A 131 -10.76 -3.62 -9.11
C ILE A 131 -10.11 -4.90 -8.55
N LEU A 132 -9.24 -4.77 -7.55
CA LEU A 132 -8.46 -5.88 -7.00
C LEU A 132 -9.27 -7.13 -6.61
N PRO A 133 -10.44 -7.03 -5.93
CA PRO A 133 -11.18 -8.21 -5.50
C PRO A 133 -11.56 -9.14 -6.65
N GLU A 134 -12.04 -8.58 -7.76
CA GLU A 134 -12.40 -9.38 -8.93
C GLU A 134 -11.19 -10.05 -9.55
N VAL A 135 -10.09 -9.29 -9.71
CA VAL A 135 -8.85 -9.82 -10.29
C VAL A 135 -8.27 -10.95 -9.46
N ILE A 136 -8.24 -10.78 -8.13
CA ILE A 136 -7.74 -11.79 -7.22
C ILE A 136 -8.58 -13.06 -7.34
N VAL A 137 -9.91 -12.95 -7.28
CA VAL A 137 -10.81 -14.12 -7.39
C VAL A 137 -10.71 -14.79 -8.75
N ASP A 138 -10.66 -14.03 -9.84
CA ASP A 138 -10.55 -14.55 -11.19
C ASP A 138 -9.25 -15.32 -11.38
N VAL A 139 -8.12 -14.74 -10.99
CA VAL A 139 -6.80 -15.37 -11.15
C VAL A 139 -6.66 -16.57 -10.22
N THR A 140 -7.05 -16.46 -8.94
CA THR A 140 -7.03 -17.59 -8.00
C THR A 140 -7.89 -18.75 -8.52
N SER A 141 -9.09 -18.45 -9.01
CA SER A 141 -9.97 -19.47 -9.59
C SER A 141 -9.36 -20.13 -10.81
N ASN A 142 -8.82 -19.36 -11.75
CA ASN A 142 -8.26 -19.91 -13.00
C ASN A 142 -6.96 -20.67 -12.79
N ARG A 143 -6.22 -20.39 -11.70
CA ARG A 143 -4.92 -21.00 -11.39
C ARG A 143 -5.00 -22.06 -10.28
N SER A 144 -6.20 -22.37 -9.80
CA SER A 144 -6.43 -23.44 -8.82
C SER A 144 -6.08 -24.80 -9.41
N LYS A 145 -5.38 -25.64 -8.63
CA LYS A 145 -4.89 -26.96 -9.06
C LYS A 145 -6.04 -27.94 -9.32
N ASP A 146 -7.12 -27.82 -8.55
CA ASP A 146 -8.27 -28.73 -8.60
C ASP A 146 -9.34 -28.25 -9.61
N GLY A 147 -8.98 -27.29 -10.47
CA GLY A 147 -9.88 -26.62 -11.39
C GLY A 147 -10.51 -25.36 -10.80
N PRO A 148 -11.38 -24.67 -11.58
CA PRO A 148 -12.03 -23.43 -11.16
C PRO A 148 -12.76 -23.57 -9.83
N LEU A 149 -12.70 -22.53 -9.00
CA LEU A 149 -13.43 -22.48 -7.74
C LEU A 149 -14.95 -22.59 -7.99
N SER A 150 -15.66 -23.24 -7.07
CA SER A 150 -17.12 -23.28 -7.08
C SER A 150 -17.72 -21.87 -7.02
N SER A 151 -18.95 -21.71 -7.51
CA SER A 151 -19.64 -20.41 -7.49
C SER A 151 -19.78 -19.84 -6.07
N GLU A 152 -20.03 -20.70 -5.10
CA GLU A 152 -20.10 -20.35 -3.68
C GLU A 152 -18.76 -19.83 -3.15
N ASN A 153 -17.67 -20.60 -3.35
CA ASN A 153 -16.33 -20.17 -2.91
C ASN A 153 -15.88 -18.89 -3.62
N ARG A 154 -16.21 -18.73 -4.91
CA ARG A 154 -15.93 -17.49 -5.65
C ARG A 154 -16.67 -16.29 -5.04
N SER A 155 -17.96 -16.45 -4.75
CA SER A 155 -18.78 -15.38 -4.17
C SER A 155 -18.27 -14.99 -2.78
N GLU A 156 -17.96 -15.97 -1.94
CA GLU A 156 -17.46 -15.73 -0.58
C GLU A 156 -16.07 -15.08 -0.61
N LEU A 157 -15.15 -15.61 -1.42
CA LEU A 157 -13.81 -15.05 -1.58
C LEU A 157 -13.86 -13.62 -2.13
N LEU A 158 -14.79 -13.32 -3.04
CA LEU A 158 -15.03 -11.96 -3.54
C LEU A 158 -15.51 -11.02 -2.44
N ALA A 159 -16.44 -11.47 -1.59
CA ALA A 159 -16.93 -10.68 -0.46
C ALA A 159 -15.81 -10.37 0.54
N ILE A 160 -14.97 -11.37 0.84
CA ILE A 160 -13.79 -11.23 1.71
C ILE A 160 -12.83 -10.17 1.15
N TRP A 161 -12.43 -10.31 -0.13
CA TRP A 161 -11.49 -9.37 -0.72
C TRP A 161 -12.06 -7.96 -0.88
N ARG A 162 -13.37 -7.81 -1.13
CA ARG A 162 -14.02 -6.49 -1.13
C ARG A 162 -13.92 -5.79 0.23
N ALA A 163 -14.06 -6.53 1.33
CA ALA A 163 -13.93 -5.97 2.66
C ALA A 163 -12.49 -5.56 2.94
N ILE A 164 -11.52 -6.43 2.62
CA ILE A 164 -10.09 -6.18 2.81
C ILE A 164 -9.62 -4.98 1.99
N THR A 165 -9.92 -4.93 0.68
CA THR A 165 -9.43 -3.84 -0.16
C THR A 165 -10.10 -2.51 0.18
N ARG A 166 -11.36 -2.51 0.63
CA ARG A 166 -12.02 -1.31 1.17
C ARG A 166 -11.31 -0.81 2.43
N PHE A 167 -11.00 -1.72 3.36
CA PHE A 167 -10.22 -1.36 4.55
C PHE A 167 -8.86 -0.76 4.19
N MET A 168 -8.12 -1.41 3.28
CA MET A 168 -6.82 -0.93 2.82
C MET A 168 -6.92 0.45 2.16
N ALA A 169 -7.89 0.64 1.26
CA ALA A 169 -8.13 1.91 0.60
C ALA A 169 -8.39 3.03 1.61
N ASN A 170 -9.22 2.78 2.62
CA ASN A 170 -9.51 3.76 3.67
C ASN A 170 -8.24 4.17 4.45
N GLN A 171 -7.34 3.23 4.76
CA GLN A 171 -6.10 3.56 5.46
C GLN A 171 -5.12 4.34 4.56
N VAL A 172 -5.02 3.98 3.27
CA VAL A 172 -4.23 4.74 2.29
C VAL A 172 -4.77 6.17 2.16
N MET A 173 -6.09 6.34 2.03
CA MET A 173 -6.74 7.65 1.96
C MET A 173 -6.54 8.47 3.23
N THR A 174 -6.64 7.85 4.41
CA THR A 174 -6.32 8.51 5.68
C THR A 174 -4.89 9.04 5.70
N GLY A 175 -3.94 8.23 5.22
CA GLY A 175 -2.54 8.62 5.08
C GLY A 175 -2.32 9.76 4.10
N TRP A 176 -2.99 9.71 2.96
CA TRP A 176 -3.01 10.75 1.95
C TRP A 176 -3.53 12.07 2.54
N GLU A 177 -4.74 12.10 3.10
CA GLU A 177 -5.39 13.30 3.64
C GLU A 177 -4.60 13.96 4.76
N ARG A 178 -4.00 13.16 5.65
CA ARG A 178 -3.19 13.66 6.77
C ARG A 178 -1.77 14.05 6.38
N ASN A 179 -1.39 13.84 5.12
CA ASN A 179 -0.02 14.02 4.66
C ASN A 179 0.97 13.30 5.60
N ASN A 180 0.68 12.04 5.91
CA ASN A 180 1.48 11.24 6.83
C ASN A 180 2.81 10.86 6.14
N VAL A 181 3.71 11.83 6.05
CA VAL A 181 5.06 11.67 5.51
C VAL A 181 5.82 10.73 6.45
N PRO A 182 6.20 9.52 6.00
CA PRO A 182 6.95 8.56 6.79
C PRO A 182 8.21 9.18 7.39
N THR A 183 8.40 8.91 8.67
CA THR A 183 9.67 9.08 9.37
C THR A 183 10.53 7.82 9.31
N SER A 184 9.95 6.71 8.83
CA SER A 184 10.65 5.44 8.70
C SER A 184 11.75 5.53 7.64
N SER A 185 12.95 5.04 7.97
CA SER A 185 14.14 5.06 7.10
C SER A 185 13.94 4.36 5.75
N LYS A 186 12.91 3.49 5.69
CA LYS A 186 12.48 2.73 4.51
C LYS A 186 12.00 3.63 3.37
N TYR A 187 11.28 4.71 3.68
CA TYR A 187 10.72 5.62 2.67
C TYR A 187 11.48 6.93 2.57
N LEU A 188 12.28 7.30 3.59
CA LEU A 188 13.06 8.55 3.64
C LEU A 188 13.92 8.78 2.38
N LYS A 189 14.49 7.72 1.79
CA LYS A 189 15.29 7.84 0.55
C LYS A 189 14.47 8.32 -0.66
N SER A 190 13.21 7.91 -0.74
CA SER A 190 12.30 8.33 -1.80
C SER A 190 11.82 9.77 -1.65
N TYR A 191 11.97 10.36 -0.45
CA TYR A 191 11.77 11.79 -0.20
C TYR A 191 13.00 12.62 -0.59
N THR A 192 14.20 12.16 -0.26
CA THR A 192 15.43 12.95 -0.45
C THR A 192 15.85 13.09 -1.90
N ASP A 193 15.54 12.11 -2.76
CA ASP A 193 15.91 12.15 -4.18
C ASP A 193 15.08 13.16 -5.00
N LYS A 194 14.07 13.82 -4.39
CA LYS A 194 13.22 14.85 -5.04
C LYS A 194 13.43 16.28 -4.56
N CYS A 195 14.49 16.59 -3.82
CA CYS A 195 14.89 17.97 -3.55
C CYS A 195 16.15 18.39 -4.34
N PRO A 196 16.09 18.59 -5.67
CA PRO A 196 17.23 19.11 -6.43
C PRO A 196 17.42 20.63 -6.29
N ASN A 197 16.75 21.32 -5.35
CA ASN A 197 17.00 22.72 -5.02
C ASN A 197 16.67 23.02 -3.55
N SER A 198 17.46 22.48 -2.63
CA SER A 198 17.73 23.22 -1.39
C SER A 198 19.23 23.47 -1.35
N SER A 199 19.64 24.55 -2.01
CA SER A 199 20.97 25.13 -1.81
C SER A 199 21.27 25.20 -0.31
N ALA A 200 22.45 24.73 0.07
CA ALA A 200 23.00 24.75 1.40
C ALA A 200 22.65 26.06 2.16
N GLY A 201 21.67 25.97 3.06
CA GLY A 201 21.41 26.96 4.09
C GLY A 201 21.90 26.41 5.42
N LYS A 202 22.91 27.05 6.01
CA LYS A 202 23.43 26.74 7.35
C LYS A 202 22.29 26.58 8.37
N PRO A 203 22.48 25.75 9.42
CA PRO A 203 21.51 25.68 10.51
C PRO A 203 21.41 27.05 11.18
N VAL A 204 20.25 27.69 11.08
CA VAL A 204 19.96 28.92 11.80
C VAL A 204 19.40 28.50 13.16
N SER A 205 20.16 28.78 14.22
CA SER A 205 19.72 28.63 15.60
C SER A 205 18.44 29.46 15.85
N PRO A 206 17.43 28.93 16.54
CA PRO A 206 16.22 29.70 16.83
C PRO A 206 16.53 30.78 17.88
N THR A 207 16.24 32.04 17.52
CA THR A 207 16.23 33.17 18.46
C THR A 207 14.83 33.25 19.07
N PRO A 208 14.69 33.43 20.40
CA PRO A 208 13.41 33.33 21.09
C PRO A 208 12.57 34.60 20.89
N THR A 209 11.29 34.43 20.56
CA THR A 209 10.28 35.48 20.68
C THR A 209 9.22 35.06 21.70
N ALA A 210 8.90 35.98 22.60
CA ALA A 210 8.05 35.81 23.78
C ALA A 210 6.55 35.68 23.45
N PRO A 211 5.69 35.25 24.41
CA PRO A 211 4.45 34.52 24.15
C PRO A 211 3.17 35.36 24.28
N HIS A 212 2.06 34.84 23.75
CA HIS A 212 0.69 35.13 24.23
C HIS A 212 -0.23 33.90 24.04
N PRO A 213 -1.35 33.80 24.80
CA PRO A 213 -1.55 32.69 25.73
C PRO A 213 -2.74 31.78 25.36
N GLY A 214 -2.74 30.55 25.86
CA GLY A 214 -3.98 29.81 26.11
C GLY A 214 -3.98 28.34 25.71
N PHE A 215 -3.96 27.48 26.74
CA PHE A 215 -4.40 26.07 26.76
C PHE A 215 -3.50 24.99 26.14
N ILE A 216 -2.64 24.43 26.99
CA ILE A 216 -2.14 23.05 26.90
C ILE A 216 -2.61 22.32 28.17
N PRO A 217 -3.39 21.23 28.08
CA PRO A 217 -3.46 20.26 29.17
C PRO A 217 -2.16 19.46 29.17
N GLU A 218 -1.32 19.73 30.17
CA GLU A 218 -0.21 18.89 30.57
C GLU A 218 -0.71 17.47 30.84
N LYS A 219 -0.23 16.51 30.05
CA LYS A 219 0.20 15.19 30.52
C LYS A 219 0.99 14.53 29.40
N PHE A 220 2.09 13.88 29.79
CA PHE A 220 3.07 13.16 28.97
C PHE A 220 4.22 14.01 28.42
N ARG A 221 4.98 14.55 29.36
CA ARG A 221 6.41 14.85 29.20
C ARG A 221 7.22 13.56 29.39
N LYS A 222 8.08 13.27 28.40
CA LYS A 222 9.31 12.45 28.42
C LYS A 222 9.20 10.95 28.73
N VAL A 223 9.62 10.13 27.77
CA VAL A 223 10.72 9.15 27.97
C VAL A 223 11.65 9.23 26.75
N SER A 224 12.94 9.26 27.06
CA SER A 224 14.11 9.37 26.18
C SER A 224 14.49 8.04 25.52
N ASP A 225 15.23 8.15 24.43
CA ASP A 225 15.92 7.09 23.69
C ASP A 225 16.76 6.18 24.60
N GLU A 226 16.61 4.86 24.47
CA GLU A 226 17.69 3.93 24.11
C GLU A 226 17.15 2.50 23.89
N ASP A 227 17.80 1.80 22.97
CA ASP A 227 17.78 0.35 22.72
C ASP A 227 16.51 -0.35 22.21
N VAL A 228 16.41 -0.49 20.88
CA VAL A 228 16.21 -1.83 20.26
C VAL A 228 16.98 -1.90 18.93
N LYS A 229 18.20 -2.43 18.98
CA LYS A 229 18.82 -3.10 17.83
C LYS A 229 18.27 -4.52 17.75
N THR A 230 17.85 -4.91 16.55
CA THR A 230 18.26 -6.13 15.79
C THR A 230 17.08 -6.80 15.08
N THR A 231 17.24 -6.96 13.75
CA THR A 231 16.60 -7.92 12.83
C THR A 231 15.08 -7.86 12.58
N ASN A 232 14.70 -7.31 11.41
CA ASN A 232 14.44 -8.15 10.23
C ASN A 232 14.50 -7.31 8.94
N ASN A 233 15.50 -7.62 8.12
CA ASN A 233 15.86 -6.93 6.90
C ASN A 233 15.09 -7.57 5.73
N ILE A 234 13.92 -7.02 5.38
CA ILE A 234 13.30 -7.27 4.07
C ILE A 234 13.07 -5.91 3.41
N SER A 235 13.92 -5.63 2.42
CA SER A 235 14.10 -4.33 1.78
C SER A 235 12.96 -4.01 0.80
N LEU A 236 11.98 -3.18 1.21
CA LEU A 236 10.97 -2.55 0.31
C LEU A 236 11.55 -1.41 -0.55
N ARG A 237 12.84 -1.44 -0.91
CA ARG A 237 13.51 -0.43 -1.77
C ARG A 237 12.87 -0.25 -3.16
N HIS A 238 11.83 -1.00 -3.51
CA HIS A 238 11.24 -1.01 -4.86
C HIS A 238 9.82 -0.42 -4.93
N VAL A 239 9.18 -0.14 -3.79
CA VAL A 239 7.82 0.44 -3.74
C VAL A 239 7.80 1.92 -4.11
N ALA A 240 8.93 2.62 -3.96
CA ALA A 240 8.97 4.07 -3.95
C ALA A 240 9.98 4.68 -4.96
N LEU A 241 10.33 3.96 -6.03
CA LEU A 241 11.30 4.45 -7.03
C LEU A 241 10.75 4.38 -8.45
N SER A 242 10.18 5.51 -8.89
CA SER A 242 10.59 6.15 -10.14
C SER A 242 10.49 7.67 -9.99
N PRO A 243 11.62 8.39 -9.88
CA PRO A 243 11.60 9.84 -9.99
C PRO A 243 11.25 10.21 -11.44
N LEU A 244 10.16 10.98 -11.60
CA LEU A 244 9.72 11.61 -12.86
C LEU A 244 10.69 12.72 -13.36
N SER A 245 11.97 12.69 -12.99
CA SER A 245 12.93 13.76 -13.29
C SER A 245 14.06 13.38 -14.28
N ALA A 246 13.99 12.23 -14.96
CA ALA A 246 15.04 11.81 -15.91
C ALA A 246 14.61 11.69 -17.38
N LEU A 247 13.61 12.46 -17.84
CA LEU A 247 13.29 12.60 -19.28
C LEU A 247 12.94 14.07 -19.64
N ARG A 248 13.88 14.98 -19.37
CA ARG A 248 14.08 16.17 -20.20
C ARG A 248 15.46 16.07 -20.86
N LYS A 249 15.49 15.42 -22.02
CA LYS A 249 16.20 15.81 -23.24
C LYS A 249 15.96 14.75 -24.31
#